data_AF-A0A4R5BND5-F1
#
_entry.id   AF-A0A4R5BND5-F1
#
_cell.length_a   1.000
_cell.length_b   1.000
_cell.length_c   1.000
_cell.angle_alpha   90.00
_cell.angle_beta   90.00
_cell.angle_gamma   90.00
#
_symmetry.space_group_name_H-M   'P 1'
#
loop_
_entity.id
_entity.type
_entity.pdbx_description
1 polymer ?
#
loop_
_entity_poly.entity_id
_entity_poly.type
_entity_poly.pdbx_seq_one_letter_code
_entity_poly.pdbx_strand_id
1 'polypeptide(L)'
;MAAFTIPAERFPWSPVQIRTRLGLVDFVDHRAEVDDEDLAAALREVPEVFGIVEEGAEPLASNGDGEGEDDDEKRDEPAEESATKPPSVRASKAEWVAYAVNCPQESKRLSEADAEAMTKADLVELYGG
;
A
#
# COMPACT_ATOMS: atom_id res chain seq x y z
N MET A 1 13.31 -12.72 5.85
CA MET A 1 12.63 -11.59 5.18
C MET A 1 11.84 -10.84 6.24
N ALA A 2 12.32 -9.65 6.60
CA ALA A 2 11.67 -8.75 7.54
C ALA A 2 11.07 -7.57 6.76
N ALA A 3 9.84 -7.17 7.09
CA ALA A 3 9.21 -6.01 6.51
C ALA A 3 9.31 -4.83 7.49
N PHE A 4 9.62 -3.65 6.98
CA PHE A 4 9.71 -2.42 7.77
C PHE A 4 8.79 -1.37 7.19
N THR A 5 8.22 -0.54 8.04
CA THR A 5 7.38 0.59 7.65
C THR A 5 7.90 1.90 8.23
N ILE A 6 7.65 3.00 7.54
CA ILE A 6 7.98 4.36 7.98
C ILE A 6 6.69 5.22 8.03
N PRO A 7 6.61 6.22 8.91
CA PRO A 7 5.42 7.05 9.03
C PRO A 7 5.26 7.97 7.81
N ALA A 8 4.13 7.83 7.10
CA ALA A 8 3.77 8.65 5.95
C ALA A 8 3.63 10.15 6.32
N GLU A 9 3.23 10.46 7.55
CA GLU A 9 3.19 11.83 8.06
C GLU A 9 4.58 12.49 8.07
N ARG A 10 5.63 11.68 8.28
CA ARG A 10 7.01 12.16 8.35
C ARG A 10 7.71 12.13 7.01
N PHE A 11 7.41 11.10 6.22
CA PHE A 11 7.93 10.93 4.87
C PHE A 11 6.78 10.89 3.87
N PRO A 12 6.16 12.03 3.56
CA PRO A 12 5.01 12.08 2.66
C PRO A 12 5.38 11.86 1.18
N TRP A 13 6.67 11.72 0.88
CA TRP A 13 7.17 11.42 -0.46
C TRP A 13 7.65 9.97 -0.51
N SER A 14 7.40 9.30 -1.63
CA SER A 14 7.80 7.93 -1.91
C SER A 14 8.41 7.87 -3.33
N PRO A 15 9.53 7.15 -3.55
CA PRO A 15 10.25 6.31 -2.58
C PRO A 15 11.16 7.11 -1.62
N VAL A 16 11.44 6.53 -0.45
CA VAL A 16 12.35 7.08 0.59
C VAL A 16 13.54 6.16 0.76
N GLN A 17 14.74 6.72 0.75
CA GLN A 17 15.95 5.93 0.91
C GLN A 17 16.58 6.21 2.28
N ILE A 18 16.67 5.19 3.14
CA ILE A 18 17.23 5.29 4.47
C ILE A 18 18.62 4.64 4.48
N ARG A 19 19.61 5.38 4.94
CA ARG A 19 20.98 4.89 5.09
C ARG A 19 21.16 4.27 6.47
N THR A 20 21.47 2.98 6.48
CA THR A 20 21.85 2.22 7.67
C THR A 20 23.37 2.07 7.74
N ARG A 21 23.85 1.41 8.78
CA ARG A 21 25.28 1.08 8.94
C ARG A 21 25.76 0.06 7.90
N LEU A 22 24.85 -0.76 7.38
CA LEU A 22 25.18 -1.87 6.48
C LEU A 22 24.82 -1.58 5.01
N GLY A 23 23.95 -0.60 4.75
CA GLY A 23 23.57 -0.28 3.39
C GLY A 23 22.54 0.84 3.27
N LEU A 24 21.96 0.95 2.08
CA LEU A 24 20.81 1.80 1.81
C LEU A 24 19.59 0.89 1.67
N VAL A 25 18.48 1.32 2.26
CA VAL A 25 17.19 0.62 2.19
C VAL A 25 16.18 1.55 1.55
N ASP A 26 15.55 1.08 0.49
CA ASP A 26 14.52 1.81 -0.25
C ASP A 26 13.14 1.41 0.26
N PHE A 27 12.43 2.38 0.82
CA PHE A 27 11.04 2.26 1.24
C PHE A 27 10.15 2.73 0.08
N VAL A 28 9.39 1.80 -0.47
CA VAL A 28 8.38 2.03 -1.51
C VAL A 28 7.03 1.99 -0.85
N ASP A 29 6.24 3.04 -1.04
CA ASP A 29 4.95 3.21 -0.38
C ASP A 29 5.05 3.12 1.15
N HIS A 30 6.12 3.69 1.70
CA HIS A 30 6.43 3.68 3.13
C HIS A 30 6.73 2.29 3.70
N ARG A 31 6.95 1.29 2.84
CA ARG A 31 7.30 -0.09 3.23
C ARG A 31 8.61 -0.52 2.57
N ALA A 32 9.45 -1.23 3.30
CA ALA A 32 10.66 -1.87 2.78
C ALA A 32 10.66 -3.35 3.16
N GLU A 33 10.94 -4.21 2.18
CA GLU A 33 11.15 -5.63 2.39
C GLU A 33 12.66 -5.91 2.39
N VAL A 34 13.14 -6.52 3.46
CA VAL A 34 14.57 -6.79 3.65
C VAL A 34 14.78 -8.28 3.86
N ASP A 35 15.40 -8.91 2.86
CA ASP A 35 15.75 -10.33 2.92
C ASP A 35 16.97 -10.62 3.81
N ASP A 36 17.86 -9.64 3.96
CA ASP A 36 19.12 -9.75 4.70
C ASP A 36 18.92 -9.46 6.20
N GLU A 37 19.21 -10.46 7.04
CA GLU A 37 18.96 -10.38 8.50
C GLU A 37 19.85 -9.34 9.19
N ASP A 38 21.10 -9.21 8.75
CA ASP A 38 22.03 -8.20 9.25
C ASP A 38 21.52 -6.78 8.90
N LEU A 39 21.09 -6.56 7.65
CA LEU A 39 20.51 -5.29 7.22
C LEU A 39 19.22 -4.95 7.98
N ALA A 40 18.37 -5.95 8.26
CA ALA A 40 17.19 -5.81 9.09
C ALA A 40 17.57 -5.41 10.54
N ALA A 41 18.61 -6.03 11.12
CA ALA A 41 19.11 -5.63 12.43
C ALA A 41 19.65 -4.18 12.43
N ALA A 42 20.34 -3.77 11.37
CA ALA A 42 20.81 -2.39 11.23
C ALA A 42 19.67 -1.36 11.05
N LEU A 43 18.52 -1.75 10.49
CA LEU A 43 17.31 -0.93 10.46
C LEU A 43 16.69 -0.76 11.85
N ARG A 44 16.70 -1.80 12.68
CA ARG A 44 16.24 -1.71 14.09
C ARG A 44 17.11 -0.79 14.93
N GLU A 45 18.39 -0.63 14.57
CA GLU A 45 19.30 0.33 15.20
C GLU A 45 19.12 1.78 14.70
N VAL A 46 18.32 2.01 13.65
CA VAL A 46 18.06 3.35 13.17
C VAL A 46 17.31 4.11 14.26
N PRO A 47 17.74 5.34 14.61
CA PRO A 47 17.13 6.08 15.68
C PRO A 47 15.63 6.31 15.45
N GLU A 48 14.86 6.24 16.54
CA GLU A 48 13.39 6.37 16.57
C GLU A 48 12.87 7.67 15.91
N VAL A 49 13.74 8.66 15.71
CA VAL A 49 13.46 9.86 14.91
C VAL A 49 13.00 9.55 13.49
N PHE A 50 13.40 8.41 12.91
CA PHE A 50 12.92 7.95 11.61
C PHE A 50 11.61 7.16 11.70
N GLY A 51 11.18 6.75 12.89
CA GLY A 51 9.92 6.04 13.12
C GLY A 51 9.82 4.68 12.42
N ILE A 52 10.95 4.02 12.16
CA ILE A 52 10.95 2.73 11.45
C ILE A 52 10.39 1.65 12.37
N VAL A 53 9.34 0.97 11.92
CA VAL A 53 8.69 -0.12 12.66
C VAL A 53 8.79 -1.40 11.85
N GLU A 54 9.06 -2.53 12.50
CA GLU A 54 9.03 -3.83 11.82
C GLU A 54 7.58 -4.33 11.72
N GLU A 55 7.08 -4.50 10.50
CA GLU A 55 5.77 -5.08 10.22
C GLU A 55 5.85 -6.60 10.43
N GLY A 56 5.38 -7.05 11.59
CA GLY A 56 5.43 -8.46 12.00
C GLY A 56 6.09 -8.69 13.37
N ALA A 57 6.78 -7.68 13.92
CA ALA A 57 7.03 -7.65 15.35
C ALA A 57 5.71 -7.25 16.01
N GLU A 58 4.96 -8.24 16.51
CA GLU A 58 3.70 -8.00 17.21
C GLU A 58 3.92 -6.86 18.21
N PRO A 59 3.19 -5.73 18.11
CA PRO A 59 3.12 -4.84 19.25
C PRO A 59 2.56 -5.73 20.35
N LEU A 60 3.32 -5.92 21.44
CA LEU A 60 2.71 -6.39 22.67
C LEU A 60 1.67 -5.33 23.02
N ALA A 61 0.44 -5.61 22.55
CA ALA A 61 -0.74 -4.88 22.86
C ALA A 61 -0.75 -4.73 24.38
N SER A 62 -0.66 -3.50 24.86
CA SER A 62 -1.24 -3.22 26.17
C SER A 62 -2.71 -3.59 26.05
N ASN A 63 -3.07 -4.66 26.75
CA ASN A 63 -4.37 -5.31 26.77
C ASN A 63 -5.53 -4.30 26.86
N GLY A 64 -6.34 -4.25 25.80
CA GLY A 64 -7.72 -3.81 25.84
C GLY A 64 -8.60 -5.04 25.69
N ASP A 65 -8.85 -5.70 26.81
CA ASP A 65 -9.82 -6.77 26.98
C ASP A 65 -11.20 -6.30 26.48
N GLY A 66 -11.77 -7.05 25.54
CA GLY A 66 -13.00 -6.70 24.84
C GLY A 66 -13.52 -7.93 24.12
N GLU A 67 -13.89 -8.95 24.88
CA GLU A 67 -14.66 -10.10 24.41
C GLU A 67 -15.98 -9.60 23.78
N GLY A 68 -16.19 -9.98 22.53
CA GLY A 68 -17.39 -9.68 21.75
C GLY A 68 -17.57 -10.77 20.70
N GLU A 69 -17.97 -11.95 21.16
CA GLU A 69 -18.58 -13.00 20.35
C GLU A 69 -19.97 -12.55 19.93
N ASP A 70 -20.21 -12.33 18.64
CA ASP A 70 -21.51 -12.38 17.95
C ASP A 70 -21.18 -12.25 16.44
N ASP A 71 -21.15 -13.35 15.68
CA ASP A 71 -22.25 -13.85 14.87
C ASP A 71 -22.66 -12.89 13.72
N ASP A 72 -22.57 -13.43 12.51
CA ASP A 72 -23.36 -13.09 11.33
C ASP A 72 -22.82 -12.08 10.28
N GLU A 73 -23.01 -12.49 9.02
CA GLU A 73 -23.11 -11.69 7.80
C GLU A 73 -21.85 -11.03 7.18
N LYS A 74 -21.18 -11.82 6.33
CA LYS A 74 -20.99 -11.54 4.90
C LYS A 74 -21.34 -10.10 4.46
N ARG A 75 -20.39 -9.17 4.62
CA ARG A 75 -20.47 -7.84 4.03
C ARG A 75 -19.13 -7.51 3.36
N ASP A 76 -19.05 -7.81 2.08
CA ASP A 76 -18.16 -7.15 1.14
C ASP A 76 -18.37 -5.62 1.29
N GLU A 77 -17.54 -4.96 2.09
CA GLU A 77 -17.43 -3.51 2.07
C GLU A 77 -16.65 -3.12 0.82
N PRO A 78 -17.27 -2.41 -0.15
CA PRO A 78 -16.51 -1.82 -1.23
C PRO A 78 -15.65 -0.71 -0.62
N ALA A 79 -14.33 -0.87 -0.72
CA ALA A 79 -13.36 0.16 -0.38
C ALA A 79 -13.63 1.42 -1.21
N GLU A 80 -14.42 2.34 -0.67
CA GLU A 80 -14.80 3.62 -1.30
C GLU A 80 -13.71 4.69 -1.22
N GLU A 81 -12.52 4.40 -0.70
CA GLU A 81 -11.52 5.43 -0.41
C GLU A 81 -10.27 5.25 -1.27
N SER A 82 -10.28 5.78 -2.51
CA SER A 82 -9.12 6.38 -3.22
C SER A 82 -9.27 6.44 -4.76
N ALA A 83 -10.36 7.01 -5.28
CA ALA A 83 -10.56 7.13 -6.74
C ALA A 83 -10.29 8.53 -7.31
N THR A 84 -9.26 9.24 -6.82
CA THR A 84 -8.88 10.55 -7.39
C THR A 84 -7.59 10.54 -8.21
N LYS A 85 -6.77 9.49 -8.12
CA LYS A 85 -5.52 9.38 -8.87
C LYS A 85 -5.53 8.13 -9.74
N PRO A 86 -5.08 8.20 -11.02
CA PRO A 86 -4.94 7.02 -11.83
C PRO A 86 -3.98 6.05 -11.15
N PRO A 87 -4.28 4.74 -11.17
CA PRO A 87 -3.39 3.74 -10.61
C PRO A 87 -2.06 3.74 -11.36
N SER A 88 -1.03 3.19 -10.75
CA SER A 88 0.29 3.10 -11.38
C SER A 88 0.22 2.28 -12.67
N VAL A 89 1.02 2.60 -13.69
CA VAL A 89 1.13 1.77 -14.91
C VAL A 89 1.52 0.32 -14.61
N ARG A 90 2.15 0.07 -13.45
CA ARG A 90 2.48 -1.25 -12.94
C ARG A 90 1.34 -1.93 -12.18
N ALA A 91 0.31 -1.19 -11.76
CA ALA A 91 -0.84 -1.69 -11.03
C ALA A 91 -1.57 -2.81 -11.78
N SER A 92 -2.31 -3.62 -11.05
CA SER A 92 -2.99 -4.79 -11.59
C SER A 92 -4.13 -4.40 -12.51
N LYS A 93 -4.54 -5.29 -13.43
CA LYS A 93 -5.72 -5.05 -14.27
C LYS A 93 -6.95 -4.72 -13.41
N ALA A 94 -7.14 -5.44 -12.29
CA ALA A 94 -8.25 -5.20 -11.37
C ALA A 94 -8.26 -3.77 -10.81
N GLU A 95 -7.09 -3.20 -10.48
CA GLU A 95 -6.98 -1.80 -10.01
C GLU A 95 -7.32 -0.80 -11.13
N TRP A 96 -6.88 -1.08 -12.36
CA TRP A 96 -7.25 -0.30 -13.54
C TRP A 96 -8.76 -0.37 -13.86
N VAL A 97 -9.38 -1.55 -13.69
CA VAL A 97 -10.82 -1.75 -13.84
C VAL A 97 -11.57 -0.95 -12.78
N ALA A 98 -11.20 -1.10 -11.51
CA ALA A 98 -11.82 -0.36 -10.41
C ALA A 98 -11.71 1.16 -10.62
N TYR A 99 -10.56 1.64 -11.11
CA TYR A 99 -10.36 3.04 -11.46
C TYR A 99 -11.22 3.49 -12.64
N ALA A 100 -11.35 2.68 -13.70
CA ALA A 100 -12.18 3.00 -14.86
C ALA A 100 -13.67 3.09 -14.49
N VAL A 101 -14.13 2.21 -13.60
CA VAL A 101 -15.51 2.19 -13.06
C VAL A 101 -15.76 3.33 -12.09
N ASN A 102 -14.75 3.76 -11.34
CA ASN A 102 -14.87 4.85 -10.38
C ASN A 102 -14.20 6.16 -10.83
N CYS A 103 -13.98 6.32 -12.14
CA CYS A 103 -13.25 7.48 -12.66
C CYS A 103 -14.03 8.77 -12.38
N PRO A 104 -13.40 9.83 -11.84
CA PRO A 104 -14.08 11.10 -11.53
C PRO A 104 -14.51 11.87 -12.79
N GLN A 105 -14.04 11.48 -13.97
CA GLN A 105 -14.48 12.02 -15.26
C GLN A 105 -15.63 11.18 -15.80
N GLU A 106 -16.88 11.63 -15.63
CA GLU A 106 -18.08 10.94 -16.15
C GLU A 106 -17.97 10.62 -17.64
N SER A 107 -17.38 11.50 -18.46
CA SER A 107 -17.20 11.26 -19.90
C SER A 107 -16.21 10.14 -20.24
N LYS A 108 -15.37 9.74 -19.29
CA LYS A 108 -14.44 8.62 -19.42
C LYS A 108 -14.80 7.47 -18.51
N ARG A 109 -15.92 7.51 -17.77
CA ARG A 109 -16.30 6.43 -16.86
C ARG A 109 -16.77 5.22 -17.67
N LEU A 110 -16.16 4.07 -17.43
CA LEU A 110 -16.56 2.81 -18.07
C LEU A 110 -17.47 2.01 -17.12
N SER A 111 -18.34 1.18 -17.69
CA SER A 111 -19.05 0.18 -16.90
C SER A 111 -18.10 -0.96 -16.56
N GLU A 112 -18.33 -1.65 -15.43
CA GLU A 112 -17.47 -2.74 -14.96
C GLU A 112 -17.21 -3.80 -16.02
N ALA A 113 -18.26 -4.26 -16.71
CA ALA A 113 -18.15 -5.22 -17.79
C ALA A 113 -17.29 -4.72 -18.98
N ASP A 114 -17.31 -3.41 -19.27
CA ASP A 114 -16.55 -2.81 -20.38
C ASP A 114 -15.08 -2.64 -19.97
N ALA A 115 -14.83 -2.17 -18.75
CA ALA A 115 -13.50 -2.05 -18.18
C ALA A 115 -12.82 -3.43 -18.04
N GLU A 116 -13.55 -4.46 -17.60
CA GLU A 116 -13.04 -5.83 -17.53
C GLU A 116 -12.80 -6.46 -18.91
N ALA A 117 -13.55 -6.07 -19.94
CA ALA A 117 -13.30 -6.50 -21.31
C ALA A 117 -12.01 -5.87 -21.88
N MET A 118 -11.66 -4.66 -21.43
CA MET A 118 -10.43 -4.00 -21.83
C MET A 118 -9.18 -4.67 -21.28
N THR A 119 -8.07 -4.48 -21.99
CA THR A 119 -6.77 -4.91 -21.50
C THR A 119 -6.20 -3.86 -20.56
N LYS A 120 -5.33 -4.28 -19.63
CA LYS A 120 -4.61 -3.33 -18.77
C LYS A 120 -3.89 -2.26 -19.60
N ALA A 121 -3.29 -2.63 -20.73
CA ALA A 121 -2.59 -1.68 -21.59
C ALA A 121 -3.54 -0.61 -22.14
N ASP A 122 -4.72 -1.01 -22.60
CA ASP A 122 -5.75 -0.09 -23.11
C ASP A 122 -6.23 0.88 -22.01
N LEU A 123 -6.49 0.35 -20.80
CA LEU A 123 -6.85 1.17 -19.63
C LEU A 123 -5.72 2.15 -19.26
N VAL A 124 -4.46 1.72 -19.30
CA VAL A 124 -3.30 2.60 -19.07
C VAL A 124 -3.20 3.67 -20.17
N GLU A 125 -3.45 3.35 -21.43
CA GLU A 125 -3.42 4.33 -22.53
C GLU A 125 -4.58 5.35 -22.40
N LEU A 126 -5.75 4.92 -21.94
CA LEU A 126 -6.93 5.77 -21.82
C LEU A 126 -6.87 6.75 -20.64
N TYR A 127 -6.23 6.33 -19.54
CA TYR A 127 -6.25 7.03 -18.25
C TYR A 127 -4.85 7.39 -17.69
N GLY A 128 -3.78 6.77 -18.20
CA GLY A 128 -2.43 6.82 -17.61
C GLY A 128 -1.51 7.93 -18.12
N GLY A 129 -1.87 8.64 -19.20
CA GLY A 129 -1.26 9.92 -19.62
C GLY A 129 0.21 9.88 -20.00
#